data_AF-A0A0S7YM96-F1
#
_entry.id   AF-A0A0S7YM96-F1
#
_cell.length_a   1.000
_cell.length_b   1.000
_cell.length_c   1.000
_cell.angle_alpha   90.00
_cell.angle_beta   90.00
_cell.angle_gamma   90.00
#
_symmetry.space_group_name_H-M   'P 1'
#
loop_
_entity.id
_entity.type
_entity.pdbx_description
1 polymer ?
#
loop_
_entity_poly.entity_id
_entity_poly.type
_entity_poly.pdbx_seq_one_letter_code
_entity_poly.pdbx_strand_id
1 'polypeptide(L)' 'DVDAVLDVTLVYPRPVSFWAFISGALPAVEIGVERIAPEAVPTERDALACWLDERWRQKDARIEAARRAD' A
#
# COMPACT_ATOMS: atom_id res chain seq x y z
N ASP A 1 -19.23 -13.37 4.19
CA ASP A 1 -18.98 -12.80 2.87
C ASP A 1 -17.87 -11.75 3.01
N VAL A 2 -17.03 -11.55 2.00
CA VAL A 2 -15.96 -10.54 2.04
C VAL A 2 -16.42 -9.32 1.25
N ASP A 3 -16.57 -8.17 1.89
CA ASP A 3 -17.15 -6.98 1.24
C ASP A 3 -16.18 -6.26 0.28
N ALA A 4 -14.87 -6.33 0.55
CA ALA A 4 -13.80 -5.78 -0.30
C ALA A 4 -12.42 -6.18 0.23
N VAL A 5 -11.42 -6.08 -0.65
CA VAL A 5 -10.00 -6.05 -0.27
C VAL A 5 -9.56 -4.59 -0.16
N LEU A 6 -8.97 -4.23 0.98
CA LEU A 6 -8.34 -2.92 1.15
C LEU A 6 -6.85 -3.04 0.86
N ASP A 7 -6.41 -2.40 -0.20
CA ASP A 7 -5.00 -2.26 -0.50
C ASP A 7 -4.46 -0.99 0.16
N VAL A 8 -3.67 -1.18 1.21
CA VAL A 8 -3.14 -0.10 2.05
C VAL A 8 -1.65 0.06 1.82
N THR A 9 -1.23 1.30 1.56
CA THR A 9 0.17 1.71 1.42
C THR A 9 0.48 2.77 2.47
N LEU A 10 1.51 2.52 3.26
CA LEU A 10 2.00 3.45 4.28
C LEU A 10 3.35 4.01 3.82
N VAL A 11 3.46 5.33 3.73
CA VAL A 11 4.71 6.01 3.39
C VAL A 11 5.21 6.76 4.61
N TYR A 12 6.40 6.37 5.06
CA TYR A 12 7.10 7.06 6.14
C TYR A 12 8.03 8.12 5.55
N PRO A 13 8.10 9.34 6.12
CA PRO A 13 8.95 10.43 5.63
C PRO A 13 10.45 10.14 5.78
N ARG A 14 10.81 9.13 6.59
CA ARG A 14 12.19 8.67 6.79
C ARG A 14 12.20 7.18 7.11
N PRO A 15 13.31 6.46 6.88
CA PRO A 15 13.42 5.04 7.23
C PRO A 15 13.22 4.83 8.74
N VAL A 16 12.07 4.28 9.11
CA VAL A 16 11.69 3.98 10.50
C VAL A 16 10.91 2.68 10.58
N SER A 17 10.81 2.13 11.78
CA SER A 17 9.85 1.06 12.06
C SER A 17 8.44 1.64 12.23
N PHE A 18 7.44 0.80 12.01
CA PHE A 18 6.04 1.12 12.34
C PHE A 18 5.86 1.59 13.79
N TRP A 19 6.65 1.05 14.72
CA TRP A 19 6.62 1.43 16.14
C TRP A 19 6.98 2.90 16.38
N ALA A 20 7.85 3.48 15.55
CA ALA A 20 8.19 4.90 15.66
C ALA A 20 6.97 5.80 15.39
N PHE A 21 6.02 5.34 14.57
CA PHE A 21 4.76 6.05 14.37
C PHE A 21 3.85 5.91 15.59
N ILE A 22 3.61 4.69 16.07
CA ILE A 22 2.70 4.44 17.21
C ILE A 22 3.23 5.07 18.51
N SER A 23 4.54 5.20 18.67
CA SER A 23 5.16 5.84 19.83
C SER A 23 5.19 7.38 19.77
N GLY A 24 4.72 7.98 18.66
CA GLY A 24 4.75 9.44 18.46
C GLY A 24 6.13 10.01 18.07
N ALA A 25 7.12 9.17 17.79
CA ALA A 25 8.45 9.60 17.34
C ALA A 25 8.49 9.99 15.84
N LEU A 26 7.37 9.84 15.13
CA LEU A 26 7.19 10.22 13.75
C LEU A 26 6.01 11.21 13.63
N PRO A 27 6.22 12.40 13.04
CA PRO A 27 5.20 13.46 13.05
C PRO A 27 4.00 13.16 12.15
N ALA A 28 4.20 12.45 11.04
CA ALA A 28 3.14 12.11 10.07
C ALA A 28 3.50 10.86 9.26
N VAL A 29 2.47 10.14 8.80
CA VAL A 29 2.53 9.04 7.83
C VAL A 29 1.53 9.35 6.73
N GLU A 30 1.94 9.22 5.47
CA GLU A 30 1.00 9.24 4.36
C GLU A 30 0.36 7.86 4.19
N ILE A 31 -0.97 7.81 4.07
CA ILE A 31 -1.73 6.58 3.94
C ILE A 31 -2.48 6.63 2.61
N GLY A 32 -2.08 5.77 1.67
CA GLY A 32 -2.84 5.48 0.47
C GLY A 32 -3.74 4.27 0.71
N VAL A 33 -5.05 4.41 0.51
CA VAL A 33 -5.99 3.29 0.58
C VAL A 33 -6.74 3.17 -0.72
N GLU A 34 -6.72 1.98 -1.31
CA GLU A 34 -7.55 1.63 -2.46
C GLU A 34 -8.49 0.50 -2.08
N ARG A 35 -9.78 0.69 -2.37
CA ARG A 35 -10.80 -0.33 -2.17
C ARG A 35 -10.94 -1.14 -3.46
N ILE A 36 -10.72 -2.44 -3.35
CA ILE A 36 -10.79 -3.39 -4.47
C ILE A 36 -12.01 -4.27 -4.26
N ALA A 37 -12.89 -4.30 -5.26
CA ALA A 37 -14.04 -5.19 -5.26
C ALA A 37 -13.57 -6.65 -5.23
N PRO A 38 -14.18 -7.55 -4.42
CA PRO A 38 -13.73 -8.94 -4.31
C PRO A 38 -13.62 -9.65 -5.66
N GLU A 39 -14.53 -9.33 -6.59
CA GLU A 39 -14.61 -9.94 -7.93
C GLU A 39 -13.45 -9.50 -8.85
N ALA A 40 -12.78 -8.39 -8.51
CA ALA A 40 -11.64 -7.89 -9.25
C ALA A 40 -10.32 -8.58 -8.85
N VAL A 41 -10.33 -9.42 -7.80
CA VAL A 41 -9.16 -10.17 -7.34
C VAL A 41 -9.10 -11.50 -8.09
N PRO A 42 -8.06 -11.75 -8.91
CA PRO A 42 -7.94 -13.02 -9.62
C PRO A 42 -7.78 -14.20 -8.64
N THR A 43 -8.40 -15.33 -8.96
CA THR A 43 -8.35 -16.55 -8.14
C THR A 43 -7.40 -17.60 -8.69
N GLU A 44 -7.10 -17.55 -9.99
CA GLU A 44 -6.11 -18.40 -10.64
C GLU A 44 -4.70 -17.94 -10.23
N ARG A 45 -3.78 -18.88 -10.01
CA ARG A 45 -2.48 -18.63 -9.38
C ARG A 45 -1.62 -17.68 -10.20
N ASP A 46 -1.49 -17.91 -11.49
CA ASP A 46 -0.60 -17.13 -12.36
C ASP A 46 -1.19 -15.74 -12.59
N ALA A 47 -2.51 -15.66 -12.80
CA ALA A 47 -3.23 -14.39 -12.87
C ALA A 47 -3.12 -13.57 -11.58
N LEU A 48 -3.20 -14.22 -10.42
CA LEU A 48 -3.03 -13.58 -9.12
C LEU A 48 -1.60 -13.08 -8.92
N ALA A 49 -0.59 -13.85 -9.34
CA ALA A 49 0.81 -13.43 -9.27
C ALA A 49 1.05 -12.17 -10.13
N CYS A 50 0.62 -12.19 -11.40
CA CYS A 50 0.75 -11.02 -12.29
C CYS A 50 0.00 -9.80 -11.74
N TRP A 51 -1.18 -10.02 -11.17
CA TRP A 51 -1.96 -8.95 -10.55
C TRP A 51 -1.22 -8.35 -9.35
N LEU A 52 -0.70 -9.18 -8.43
CA LEU A 52 0.08 -8.72 -7.28
C LEU A 52 1.34 -7.94 -7.71
N ASP A 53 2.05 -8.40 -8.74
CA ASP A 53 3.23 -7.72 -9.30
C ASP A 53 2.92 -6.30 -9.79
N GLU A 54 1.81 -6.13 -10.51
CA GLU A 54 1.37 -4.81 -10.94
C GLU A 54 0.97 -3.93 -9.75
N ARG A 55 0.30 -4.50 -8.73
CA ARG A 55 -0.01 -3.76 -7.50
C ARG A 55 1.25 -3.30 -6.78
N TRP A 56 2.28 -4.14 -6.67
CA TRP A 56 3.56 -3.74 -6.08
C TRP A 56 4.21 -2.59 -6.85
N ARG A 57 4.27 -2.67 -8.19
CA ARG A 57 4.82 -1.58 -9.02
C ARG A 57 4.08 -0.26 -8.83
N GLN A 58 2.75 -0.29 -8.70
CA GLN A 58 1.95 0.90 -8.45
C GLN A 58 2.22 1.50 -7.07
N LYS A 59 2.41 0.66 -6.04
CA LYS A 59 2.78 1.12 -4.69
C LYS A 59 4.15 1.78 -4.67
N ASP A 60 5.13 1.19 -5.34
CA ASP A 60 6.48 1.76 -5.45
C ASP A 60 6.40 3.15 -6.11
N ALA A 61 5.63 3.30 -7.19
CA ALA A 61 5.43 4.58 -7.84
C ALA A 61 4.78 5.64 -6.92
N ARG A 62 3.79 5.24 -6.10
CA ARG A 62 3.15 6.11 -5.10
C ARG A 62 4.14 6.55 -4.01
N ILE A 63 4.92 5.61 -3.47
CA ILE A 63 5.95 5.90 -2.47
C ILE A 63 6.97 6.89 -3.02
N GLU A 64 7.44 6.69 -4.24
CA GLU A 64 8.40 7.58 -4.88
C GLU A 64 7.81 8.96 -5.21
N ALA A 65 6.51 9.05 -5.51
CA ALA A 65 5.84 10.32 -5.70
C ALA A 65 5.71 11.11 -4.39
N ALA A 66 5.29 10.46 -3.30
CA ALA A 66 5.18 11.06 -1.97
C ALA A 66 6.53 11.61 -1.50
N ARG A 67 7.62 10.84 -1.65
CA ARG A 67 8.98 11.25 -1.30
C ARG A 67 9.50 12.48 -2.05
N ARG A 68 8.96 12.80 -3.23
CA ARG A 68 9.35 13.99 -4.02
C ARG A 68 8.56 15.24 -3.65
N ALA A 69 7.46 15.09 -2.92
CA ALA A 69 6.58 16.19 -2.54
C ALA A 69 6.98 16.84 -1.21
N ASP A 70 7.78 16.14 -0.39
CA ASP A 70 8.44 16.61 0.83
C ASP A 70 9.76 17.36 0.53
#